data_AF-A0A078AEJ2-F1
#
_entry.id   AF-A0A078AEJ2-F1
#
_cell.length_a   1.000
_cell.length_b   1.000
_cell.length_c   1.000
_cell.angle_alpha   90.00
_cell.angle_beta   90.00
_cell.angle_gamma   90.00
#
_symmetry.space_group_name_H-M   'P 1'
#
loop_
_entity.id
_entity.type
_entity.pdbx_description
1 polymer ?
#
loop_
_entity_poly.entity_id
_entity_poly.type
_entity_poly.pdbx_seq_one_letter_code
_entity_poly.pdbx_strand_id
1 'polypeptide(L)'
;MYQKAVANGVCYQVTFLSGSQYIFILRYGTRTQNLIQAVCWKQSQKKLVGLIRTKNGRKEMTSFCIIDAQSVKNTDTAENKGYDAGKKVSGIKRHIAVDTQGLPHAICITTANVTDRAGAELMFETAKDNLAEVQNVLADGGYRGEKFAETVNELLSATVEVVKRNELHSFVVLPKRWIVERSFSCLEKCRRLWKNCERLMNTSLHMVILAFVTLILRRFQTGSKELKIQKIHHYTYSCQNEFLTKQVTTDGAMMDLVELYVIIDDFCKAFMPRYLKILKNKKQITRVRTGMLSTSEIVWIILLFQESGFACFKWYYDNKVLTEYRCYFRQLPSYNRFTELMPNSLLVLLRLFNYLTYLNRRNSIGIEYIDSTKIGVCHNKRIRSNKVFSGVAEIGKSTMGWFFGFKLHITCNTSGNLTGMSITKGNVDDRVPVVKLINGFKGKLFADKGYLSKTLAAQLAAMGVTLITTARNNMKSRLMPAELFDVIMLKKRSIIESVFNLLKNRLQLCHTRHRSIANFVVYIISVITGYQLFANKPKITLNNLICPSDQAELALERTTFNTLQAWLTLRVP
;
A
#
# COMPACT_ATOMS: atom_id res chain seq x y z
N MET A 1 34.98 -6.07 11.70
CA MET A 1 33.87 -5.57 12.54
C MET A 1 32.58 -6.27 12.14
N TYR A 2 31.92 -6.96 13.08
CA TYR A 2 30.71 -7.76 12.85
C TYR A 2 29.44 -6.91 12.98
N GLN A 3 28.63 -6.77 11.93
CA GLN A 3 27.36 -6.02 12.01
C GLN A 3 26.28 -6.59 11.08
N LYS A 4 25.06 -6.76 11.61
CA LYS A 4 23.82 -7.26 10.95
C LYS A 4 22.92 -6.09 10.61
N ALA A 5 22.12 -6.08 9.51
CA ALA A 5 21.04 -5.09 9.27
C ALA A 5 19.79 -5.54 8.48
N VAL A 6 18.58 -5.07 8.81
CA VAL A 6 17.30 -5.50 8.16
C VAL A 6 16.80 -4.50 7.11
N ALA A 7 16.50 -4.97 5.88
CA ALA A 7 15.74 -4.24 4.85
C ALA A 7 14.75 -5.16 4.11
N ASN A 8 13.52 -4.70 3.85
CA ASN A 8 12.44 -5.48 3.20
C ASN A 8 12.08 -6.81 3.88
N GLY A 9 12.21 -6.90 5.21
CA GLY A 9 11.96 -8.16 5.95
C GLY A 9 13.09 -9.18 5.82
N VAL A 10 14.26 -8.77 5.33
CA VAL A 10 15.45 -9.62 5.13
C VAL A 10 16.66 -8.94 5.77
N CYS A 11 17.45 -9.67 6.56
CA CYS A 11 18.70 -9.22 7.15
C CYS A 11 19.84 -9.37 6.13
N TYR A 12 20.68 -8.34 5.99
CA TYR A 12 21.87 -8.26 5.15
C TYR A 12 23.08 -8.02 6.05
N GLN A 13 24.18 -8.73 5.79
CA GLN A 13 25.48 -8.48 6.40
C GLN A 13 26.42 -7.91 5.32
N VAL A 14 27.06 -6.77 5.59
CA VAL A 14 28.13 -6.20 4.76
C VAL A 14 29.42 -6.24 5.56
N THR A 15 30.43 -6.94 5.05
CA THR A 15 31.74 -7.05 5.70
C THR A 15 32.80 -6.38 4.83
N PHE A 16 33.51 -5.41 5.41
CA PHE A 16 34.72 -4.84 4.82
C PHE A 16 35.92 -5.48 5.53
N LEU A 17 36.70 -6.29 4.80
CA LEU A 17 38.01 -6.73 5.28
C LEU A 17 39.01 -5.61 5.00
N SER A 18 39.80 -5.25 6.01
CA SER A 18 40.89 -4.26 5.85
C SER A 18 41.84 -4.75 4.76
N GLY A 19 42.00 -3.95 3.70
CA GLY A 19 42.97 -4.22 2.62
C GLY A 19 42.42 -4.88 1.35
N SER A 20 41.09 -5.07 1.18
CA SER A 20 40.54 -5.70 -0.04
C SER A 20 39.50 -4.82 -0.78
N GLN A 21 39.52 -4.84 -2.13
CA GLN A 21 38.60 -4.10 -3.02
C GLN A 21 37.18 -4.70 -3.14
N TYR A 22 36.76 -5.62 -2.25
CA TYR A 22 35.53 -6.42 -2.42
C TYR A 22 34.44 -6.12 -1.38
N ILE A 23 33.17 -6.22 -1.79
CA ILE A 23 31.96 -6.07 -0.96
C ILE A 23 31.18 -7.39 -0.96
N PHE A 24 30.99 -8.00 0.21
CA PHE A 24 30.15 -9.20 0.37
C PHE A 24 28.78 -8.83 0.99
N ILE A 25 27.69 -9.40 0.47
CA ILE A 25 26.32 -9.22 0.98
C ILE A 25 25.72 -10.61 1.27
N LEU A 26 25.53 -10.97 2.55
CA LEU A 26 24.91 -12.25 2.98
C LEU A 26 23.51 -12.04 3.57
N ARG A 27 22.61 -13.03 3.42
CA ARG A 27 21.16 -12.96 3.72
C ARG A 27 20.79 -13.78 4.97
N TYR A 28 20.20 -13.19 6.01
CA TYR A 28 19.69 -13.90 7.20
C TYR A 28 18.34 -13.37 7.71
N GLY A 29 17.67 -14.08 8.61
CA GLY A 29 16.38 -13.72 9.21
C GLY A 29 16.45 -13.46 10.72
N THR A 30 15.50 -12.64 11.22
CA THR A 30 15.18 -12.25 12.61
C THR A 30 15.91 -11.05 13.23
N ARG A 31 15.27 -10.51 14.29
CA ARG A 31 14.99 -9.09 14.57
C ARG A 31 15.62 -8.66 15.91
N THR A 32 16.85 -8.18 15.91
CA THR A 32 17.47 -7.40 17.00
C THR A 32 18.64 -6.58 16.45
N GLN A 33 18.87 -5.37 16.99
CA GLN A 33 19.99 -4.42 16.74
C GLN A 33 19.70 -3.15 15.89
N ASN A 34 18.87 -2.21 16.37
CA ASN A 34 18.54 -0.98 15.62
C ASN A 34 19.54 0.20 15.78
N LEU A 35 20.49 0.17 16.72
CA LEU A 35 21.42 1.30 16.96
C LEU A 35 22.78 1.15 16.27
N ILE A 36 23.37 -0.05 16.28
CA ILE A 36 24.70 -0.32 15.68
C ILE A 36 24.63 -0.31 14.12
N GLN A 37 23.46 -0.61 13.56
CA GLN A 37 23.19 -0.61 12.11
C GLN A 37 23.22 0.78 11.47
N ALA A 38 22.80 1.79 12.22
CA ALA A 38 22.54 3.12 11.70
C ALA A 38 23.83 3.85 11.28
N VAL A 39 24.84 3.80 12.15
CA VAL A 39 26.15 4.46 11.96
C VAL A 39 26.88 3.88 10.74
N CYS A 40 26.77 2.57 10.52
CA CYS A 40 27.52 1.86 9.48
C CYS A 40 27.06 2.20 8.05
N TRP A 41 25.76 2.44 7.84
CA TRP A 41 25.24 2.78 6.51
C TRP A 41 25.60 4.20 6.08
N LYS A 42 25.54 5.17 6.99
CA LYS A 42 25.96 6.55 6.72
C LYS A 42 27.44 6.60 6.34
N GLN A 43 28.29 5.87 7.07
CA GLN A 43 29.72 5.78 6.78
C GLN A 43 30.00 5.05 5.44
N SER A 44 29.26 3.98 5.15
CA SER A 44 29.37 3.25 3.89
C SER A 44 28.98 4.11 2.70
N GLN A 45 27.91 4.90 2.81
CA GLN A 45 27.52 5.87 1.78
C GLN A 45 28.63 6.89 1.56
N LYS A 46 29.17 7.50 2.62
CA LYS A 46 30.27 8.48 2.55
C LYS A 46 31.46 7.91 1.78
N LYS A 47 31.94 6.72 2.17
CA LYS A 47 33.08 6.05 1.52
C LYS A 47 32.81 5.73 0.04
N LEU A 48 31.62 5.23 -0.29
CA LEU A 48 31.26 4.93 -1.67
C LEU A 48 31.16 6.19 -2.54
N VAL A 49 30.60 7.28 -2.00
CA VAL A 49 30.54 8.57 -2.68
C VAL A 49 31.96 9.09 -2.94
N GLY A 50 32.84 9.05 -1.95
CA GLY A 50 34.26 9.41 -2.10
C GLY A 50 34.94 8.61 -3.21
N LEU A 51 34.82 7.28 -3.19
CA LEU A 51 35.39 6.40 -4.22
C LEU A 51 34.89 6.72 -5.63
N ILE A 52 33.58 6.98 -5.80
CA ILE A 52 33.02 7.37 -7.11
C ILE A 52 33.57 8.72 -7.56
N ARG A 53 33.65 9.68 -6.66
CA ARG A 53 34.14 11.02 -6.99
C ARG A 53 35.59 10.98 -7.46
N THR A 54 36.45 10.27 -6.73
CA THR A 54 37.86 10.07 -7.11
C THR A 54 37.97 9.33 -8.45
N LYS A 55 37.16 8.28 -8.67
CA LYS A 55 37.09 7.58 -9.96
C LYS A 55 36.69 8.49 -11.11
N ASN A 56 35.87 9.51 -10.84
CA ASN A 56 35.44 10.51 -11.82
C ASN A 56 36.39 11.73 -11.91
N GLY A 57 37.60 11.64 -11.37
CA GLY A 57 38.59 12.72 -11.41
C GLY A 57 38.22 13.94 -10.54
N ARG A 58 37.40 13.74 -9.51
CA ARG A 58 37.02 14.78 -8.54
C ARG A 58 37.64 14.48 -7.18
N LYS A 59 37.79 15.51 -6.33
CA LYS A 59 38.17 15.34 -4.92
C LYS A 59 37.11 14.49 -4.19
N GLU A 60 37.54 13.70 -3.22
CA GLU A 60 36.65 12.87 -2.38
C GLU A 60 35.57 13.74 -1.71
N MET A 61 36.00 14.82 -1.05
CA MET A 61 35.12 15.84 -0.48
C MET A 61 34.65 16.80 -1.57
N THR A 62 33.44 17.36 -1.42
CA THR A 62 32.86 18.29 -2.41
C THR A 62 32.98 19.73 -1.96
N SER A 63 33.37 20.63 -2.88
CA SER A 63 33.38 22.08 -2.64
C SER A 63 32.04 22.75 -2.95
N PHE A 64 31.11 22.02 -3.57
CA PHE A 64 29.82 22.54 -4.03
C PHE A 64 28.70 21.56 -3.71
N CYS A 65 27.60 22.08 -3.15
CA CYS A 65 26.40 21.33 -2.82
C CYS A 65 25.14 22.00 -3.38
N ILE A 66 24.16 21.19 -3.77
CA ILE A 66 22.83 21.61 -4.19
C ILE A 66 21.83 21.00 -3.21
N ILE A 67 20.98 21.84 -2.62
CA ILE A 67 20.00 21.42 -1.62
C ILE A 67 18.57 21.58 -2.11
N ASP A 68 17.71 20.67 -1.69
CA ASP A 68 16.26 20.77 -1.84
C ASP A 68 15.56 19.81 -0.86
N ALA A 69 14.24 20.00 -0.70
CA ALA A 69 13.40 19.24 0.20
C ALA A 69 12.19 18.60 -0.49
N GLN A 70 11.97 17.31 -0.24
CA GLN A 70 10.83 16.55 -0.77
C GLN A 70 9.87 16.13 0.35
N SER A 71 8.61 16.59 0.28
CA SER A 71 7.55 16.18 1.20
C SER A 71 6.91 14.87 0.74
N VAL A 72 6.76 13.91 1.66
CA VAL A 72 6.33 12.54 1.39
C VAL A 72 5.21 12.13 2.34
N LYS A 73 4.17 11.52 1.78
CA LYS A 73 3.02 11.04 2.55
C LYS A 73 3.39 9.87 3.44
N ASN A 74 2.85 9.84 4.65
CA ASN A 74 2.96 8.69 5.54
C ASN A 74 1.95 7.58 5.18
N THR A 75 2.25 6.35 5.59
CA THR A 75 1.25 5.29 5.80
C THR A 75 0.74 5.30 7.25
N ASP A 76 -0.23 4.45 7.54
CA ASP A 76 -0.85 4.26 8.87
C ASP A 76 0.15 3.83 9.96
N THR A 77 1.19 3.09 9.60
CA THR A 77 2.22 2.63 10.54
C THR A 77 3.13 3.73 11.08
N ALA A 78 3.22 4.90 10.43
CA ALA A 78 4.18 5.94 10.81
C ALA A 78 3.70 6.77 12.02
N GLU A 79 4.52 6.88 13.07
CA GLU A 79 4.15 7.59 14.31
C GLU A 79 4.30 9.10 14.16
N ASN A 80 5.31 9.56 13.43
CA ASN A 80 5.65 10.98 13.31
C ASN A 80 5.15 11.56 11.99
N LYS A 81 4.31 12.60 12.05
CA LYS A 81 3.80 13.32 10.87
C LYS A 81 3.68 14.83 11.14
N GLY A 82 3.88 15.61 10.09
CA GLY A 82 3.53 17.03 10.03
C GLY A 82 2.64 17.32 8.82
N TYR A 83 2.29 18.58 8.62
CA TYR A 83 1.55 19.03 7.44
C TYR A 83 2.30 20.14 6.71
N ASP A 84 2.63 19.88 5.44
CA ASP A 84 3.19 20.87 4.53
C ASP A 84 2.04 21.59 3.83
N ALA A 85 1.79 22.84 4.20
CA ALA A 85 0.72 23.66 3.64
C ALA A 85 0.97 24.01 2.16
N GLY A 86 2.22 24.24 1.78
CA GLY A 86 2.59 24.61 0.41
C GLY A 86 2.35 23.47 -0.58
N LYS A 87 2.71 22.24 -0.19
CA LYS A 87 2.53 21.03 -1.03
C LYS A 87 1.22 20.28 -0.74
N LYS A 88 0.48 20.66 0.32
CA LYS A 88 -0.73 19.98 0.82
C LYS A 88 -0.48 18.50 1.10
N VAL A 89 0.64 18.20 1.77
CA VAL A 89 1.09 16.84 2.09
C VAL A 89 1.17 16.64 3.60
N SER A 90 0.45 15.63 4.12
CA SER A 90 0.63 15.15 5.49
C SER A 90 1.63 13.99 5.53
N GLY A 91 2.71 14.13 6.30
CA GLY A 91 3.74 13.10 6.44
C GLY A 91 5.08 13.65 6.91
N ILE A 92 6.16 13.24 6.27
CA ILE A 92 7.54 13.67 6.55
C ILE A 92 8.12 14.48 5.39
N LYS A 93 9.27 15.11 5.62
CA LYS A 93 10.04 15.83 4.61
C LYS A 93 11.48 15.31 4.59
N ARG A 94 12.02 15.13 3.39
CA ARG A 94 13.37 14.65 3.12
C ARG A 94 14.21 15.81 2.62
N HIS A 95 15.21 16.19 3.39
CA HIS A 95 16.18 17.21 3.00
C HIS A 95 17.42 16.49 2.52
N ILE A 96 17.91 16.83 1.32
CA ILE A 96 19.14 16.23 0.79
C ILE A 96 20.08 17.33 0.29
N ALA A 97 21.38 17.11 0.48
CA ALA A 97 22.45 17.84 -0.18
C ALA A 97 23.17 16.91 -1.14
N VAL A 98 23.25 17.29 -2.42
CA VAL A 98 23.93 16.51 -3.45
C VAL A 98 24.99 17.34 -4.17
N ASP A 99 26.00 16.69 -4.72
CA ASP A 99 26.99 17.36 -5.56
C ASP A 99 26.52 17.51 -7.03
N THR A 100 27.40 18.04 -7.88
CA THR A 100 27.16 18.18 -9.33
C THR A 100 26.97 16.87 -10.09
N GLN A 101 27.29 15.71 -9.48
CA GLN A 101 27.02 14.38 -10.03
C GLN A 101 25.71 13.78 -9.49
N GLY A 102 25.04 14.48 -8.58
CA GLY A 102 23.84 14.03 -7.88
C GLY A 102 24.13 13.00 -6.78
N LEU A 103 25.37 12.89 -6.30
CA LEU A 103 25.74 12.01 -5.21
C LEU A 103 25.41 12.66 -3.86
N PRO A 104 24.78 11.95 -2.91
CA PRO A 104 24.34 12.51 -1.64
C PRO A 104 25.49 12.70 -0.64
N HIS A 105 25.63 13.91 -0.12
CA HIS A 105 26.60 14.28 0.92
C HIS A 105 25.94 14.52 2.29
N ALA A 106 24.66 14.93 2.32
CA ALA A 106 23.90 15.01 3.54
C ALA A 106 22.43 14.64 3.30
N ILE A 107 21.80 14.00 4.28
CA ILE A 107 20.40 13.59 4.24
C ILE A 107 19.83 13.78 5.65
N CYS A 108 18.71 14.49 5.75
CA CYS A 108 17.96 14.67 6.98
C CYS A 108 16.47 14.40 6.75
N ILE A 109 15.79 13.84 7.76
CA ILE A 109 14.36 13.56 7.73
C ILE A 109 13.69 14.30 8.87
N THR A 110 12.68 15.10 8.55
CA THR A 110 11.89 15.85 9.54
C THR A 110 10.39 15.57 9.34
N THR A 111 9.54 16.00 10.27
CA THR A 111 8.10 16.08 10.00
C THR A 111 7.80 17.13 8.94
N ALA A 112 6.70 16.97 8.19
CA ALA A 112 6.41 17.82 7.02
C ALA A 112 6.08 19.29 7.35
N ASN A 113 5.78 19.63 8.60
CA ASN A 113 5.55 21.00 9.06
C ASN A 113 6.86 21.79 9.27
N VAL A 114 8.02 21.12 9.36
CA VAL A 114 9.31 21.80 9.46
C VAL A 114 9.60 22.51 8.13
N THR A 115 10.04 23.77 8.22
CA THR A 115 10.37 24.58 7.04
C THR A 115 11.61 24.03 6.34
N ASP A 116 11.75 24.32 5.04
CA ASP A 116 12.86 23.81 4.24
C ASP A 116 14.21 24.34 4.78
N ARG A 117 14.23 25.60 5.27
CA ARG A 117 15.39 26.23 5.93
C ARG A 117 15.80 25.53 7.22
N ALA A 118 14.88 25.38 8.17
CA ALA A 118 15.18 24.73 9.46
C ALA A 118 15.60 23.26 9.28
N GLY A 119 15.00 22.56 8.30
CA GLY A 119 15.42 21.20 7.97
C GLY A 119 16.81 21.11 7.34
N ALA A 120 17.21 22.11 6.55
CA ALA A 120 18.56 22.20 6.00
C ALA A 120 19.60 22.60 7.05
N GLU A 121 19.29 23.51 7.98
CA GLU A 121 20.16 23.85 9.13
C GLU A 121 20.49 22.59 9.94
N LEU A 122 19.46 21.82 10.33
CA LEU A 122 19.64 20.55 11.03
C LEU A 122 20.45 19.53 10.21
N MET A 123 20.24 19.50 8.89
CA MET A 123 21.00 18.64 7.98
C MET A 123 22.49 19.01 7.95
N PHE A 124 22.82 20.30 7.93
CA PHE A 124 24.18 20.80 7.93
C PHE A 124 24.88 20.53 9.26
N GLU A 125 24.21 20.80 10.38
CA GLU A 125 24.72 20.49 11.71
C GLU A 125 25.06 18.99 11.85
N THR A 126 24.15 18.11 11.42
CA THR A 126 24.32 16.65 11.50
C THR A 126 25.38 16.09 10.53
N ALA A 127 25.80 16.87 9.53
CA ALA A 127 26.72 16.44 8.47
C ALA A 127 27.94 17.36 8.33
N LYS A 128 28.23 18.19 9.34
CA LYS A 128 29.29 19.21 9.32
C LYS A 128 30.64 18.66 8.85
N ASP A 129 31.08 17.53 9.44
CA ASP A 129 32.34 16.88 9.07
C ASP A 129 32.38 16.38 7.62
N ASN A 130 31.22 16.00 7.05
CA ASN A 130 31.14 15.56 5.66
C ASN A 130 31.05 16.73 4.67
N LEU A 131 30.73 17.92 5.16
CA LEU A 131 30.54 19.14 4.37
C LEU A 131 31.66 20.16 4.62
N ALA A 132 32.72 19.79 5.33
CA ALA A 132 33.79 20.70 5.76
C ALA A 132 34.53 21.43 4.63
N GLU A 133 34.58 20.86 3.41
CA GLU A 133 35.20 21.51 2.25
C GLU A 133 34.19 22.28 1.37
N VAL A 134 32.90 22.29 1.72
CA VAL A 134 31.87 22.97 0.92
C VAL A 134 32.07 24.48 1.04
N GLN A 135 32.22 25.14 -0.11
CA GLN A 135 32.40 26.59 -0.21
C GLN A 135 31.14 27.29 -0.72
N ASN A 136 30.30 26.58 -1.49
CA ASN A 136 29.10 27.13 -2.09
C ASN A 136 27.93 26.14 -1.99
N VAL A 137 26.77 26.65 -1.58
CA VAL A 137 25.50 25.93 -1.48
C VAL A 137 24.49 26.57 -2.43
N LEU A 138 24.03 25.81 -3.42
CA LEU A 138 22.98 26.23 -4.34
C LEU A 138 21.61 25.79 -3.82
N ALA A 139 20.67 26.72 -3.73
CA ALA A 139 19.33 26.46 -3.22
C ALA A 139 18.26 27.18 -4.06
N ASP A 140 17.00 26.82 -3.86
CA ASP A 140 15.88 27.48 -4.52
C ASP A 140 15.29 28.64 -3.71
N GLY A 141 14.29 29.32 -4.30
CA GLY A 141 13.62 30.46 -3.68
C GLY A 141 12.96 30.18 -2.32
N GLY A 142 12.74 28.92 -1.94
CA GLY A 142 12.27 28.54 -0.60
C GLY A 142 13.31 28.75 0.51
N TYR A 143 14.58 28.91 0.14
CA TYR A 143 15.73 29.10 1.04
C TYR A 143 16.19 30.56 1.13
N ARG A 144 15.31 31.53 0.82
CA ARG A 144 15.62 32.96 0.92
C ARG A 144 15.76 33.43 2.38
N GLY A 145 16.59 34.45 2.58
CA GLY A 145 16.72 35.21 3.83
C GLY A 145 18.17 35.29 4.31
N GLU A 146 18.61 36.46 4.74
CA GLU A 146 19.97 36.73 5.25
C GLU A 146 20.33 35.80 6.40
N LYS A 147 19.41 35.65 7.36
CA LYS A 147 19.58 34.73 8.50
C LYS A 147 19.98 33.31 8.09
N PHE A 148 19.40 32.76 7.02
CA PHE A 148 19.75 31.41 6.57
C PHE A 148 21.15 31.37 5.96
N ALA A 149 21.54 32.40 5.20
CA ALA A 149 22.88 32.50 4.63
C ALA A 149 23.94 32.68 5.72
N GLU A 150 23.66 33.49 6.75
CA GLU A 150 24.52 33.66 7.94
C GLU A 150 24.71 32.33 8.67
N THR A 151 23.63 31.61 8.97
CA THR A 151 23.72 30.31 9.65
C THR A 151 24.51 29.28 8.83
N VAL A 152 24.38 29.26 7.50
CA VAL A 152 25.19 28.38 6.64
C VAL A 152 26.67 28.79 6.67
N ASN A 153 26.97 30.08 6.68
CA ASN A 153 28.32 30.59 6.81
C ASN A 153 28.94 30.24 8.18
N GLU A 154 28.18 30.33 9.27
CA GLU A 154 28.62 29.93 10.61
C GLU A 154 28.86 28.42 10.72
N LEU A 155 27.99 27.60 10.11
CA LEU A 155 28.07 26.14 10.21
C LEU A 155 29.15 25.54 9.31
N LEU A 156 29.30 26.04 8.08
CA LEU A 156 30.12 25.43 7.02
C LEU A 156 31.19 26.37 6.44
N SER A 157 31.19 27.66 6.78
CA SER A 157 32.00 28.68 6.10
C SER A 157 31.74 28.73 4.58
N ALA A 158 30.49 28.47 4.19
CA ALA A 158 30.04 28.39 2.82
C ALA A 158 29.07 29.54 2.47
N THR A 159 29.11 29.98 1.22
CA THR A 159 28.16 30.97 0.68
C THR A 159 26.91 30.29 0.13
N VAL A 160 25.73 30.90 0.32
CA VAL A 160 24.46 30.40 -0.22
C VAL A 160 24.07 31.19 -1.47
N GLU A 161 23.95 30.50 -2.60
CA GLU A 161 23.43 31.08 -3.84
C GLU A 161 21.98 30.63 -4.05
N VAL A 162 21.05 31.58 -3.95
CA VAL A 162 19.63 31.33 -4.18
C VAL A 162 19.26 31.64 -5.62
N VAL A 163 18.95 30.60 -6.39
CA VAL A 163 18.57 30.77 -7.81
C VAL A 163 17.15 31.31 -7.93
N LYS A 164 17.03 32.54 -8.45
CA LYS A 164 15.73 33.16 -8.77
C LYS A 164 15.13 32.52 -10.04
N ARG A 165 13.81 32.33 -10.06
CA ARG A 165 13.10 32.02 -11.31
C ARG A 165 13.08 33.28 -12.17
N ASN A 166 13.45 33.18 -13.45
CA ASN A 166 13.16 34.25 -14.41
C ASN A 166 11.64 34.34 -14.59
N GLU A 167 11.10 35.55 -14.45
CA GLU A 167 9.65 35.83 -14.52
C GLU A 167 9.13 35.95 -15.96
N LEU A 168 9.98 35.72 -16.97
CA LEU A 168 9.60 35.71 -18.38
C LEU A 168 8.76 34.46 -18.70
N HIS A 169 7.73 34.62 -19.55
CA HIS A 169 6.78 33.56 -19.97
C HIS A 169 7.39 32.39 -20.76
N SER A 170 8.72 32.30 -20.86
CA SER A 170 9.47 31.22 -21.49
C SER A 170 10.07 30.27 -20.44
N PHE A 171 9.87 28.96 -20.58
CA PHE A 171 10.53 27.96 -19.74
C PHE A 171 12.05 27.99 -19.98
N VAL A 172 12.81 28.52 -19.01
CA VAL A 172 14.27 28.49 -19.01
C VAL A 172 14.76 27.45 -18.01
N VAL A 173 15.59 26.51 -18.46
CA VAL A 173 16.24 25.54 -17.57
C VAL A 173 17.24 26.27 -16.68
N LEU A 174 16.98 26.29 -15.37
CA LEU A 174 17.92 26.87 -14.41
C LEU A 174 19.17 25.97 -14.30
N PRO A 175 20.40 26.52 -14.45
CA PRO A 175 21.63 25.74 -14.41
C PRO A 175 21.74 24.94 -13.11
N LYS A 176 22.07 23.65 -13.22
CA LYS A 176 22.42 22.71 -12.13
C LYS A 176 21.33 22.42 -11.08
N ARG A 177 20.25 23.19 -10.94
CA ARG A 177 19.12 22.92 -10.02
C ARG A 177 18.49 21.53 -10.22
N TRP A 178 18.28 21.14 -11.48
CA TRP A 178 17.62 19.88 -11.83
C TRP A 178 18.36 18.62 -11.31
N ILE A 179 19.61 18.75 -10.85
CA ILE A 179 20.41 17.63 -10.36
C ILE A 179 19.84 17.07 -9.05
N VAL A 180 19.47 17.91 -8.08
CA VAL A 180 18.87 17.45 -6.82
C VAL A 180 17.47 16.89 -7.02
N GLU A 181 16.68 17.51 -7.91
CA GLU A 181 15.37 17.01 -8.32
C GLU A 181 15.48 15.64 -9.02
N ARG A 182 16.51 15.44 -9.86
CA ARG A 182 16.83 14.14 -10.46
C ARG A 182 17.21 13.11 -9.40
N SER A 183 17.92 13.50 -8.34
CA SER A 183 18.25 12.60 -7.23
C SER A 183 16.98 12.15 -6.49
N PHE A 184 16.03 13.05 -6.24
CA PHE A 184 14.70 12.68 -5.73
C PHE A 184 13.95 11.74 -6.69
N SER A 185 13.97 12.03 -7.99
CA SER A 185 13.35 11.14 -9.00
C SER A 185 14.00 9.74 -9.02
N CYS A 186 15.30 9.63 -8.72
CA CYS A 186 15.95 8.33 -8.56
C CYS A 186 15.43 7.59 -7.31
N LEU A 187 15.19 8.30 -6.19
CA LEU A 187 14.60 7.72 -4.99
C LEU A 187 13.15 7.25 -5.24
N GLU A 188 12.39 7.92 -6.11
CA GLU A 188 11.04 7.49 -6.48
C GLU A 188 11.00 6.11 -7.19
N LYS A 189 12.12 5.69 -7.78
CA LYS A 189 12.25 4.33 -8.34
C LYS A 189 12.34 3.26 -7.23
N CYS A 190 12.74 3.64 -6.03
CA CYS A 190 12.73 2.77 -4.86
C CYS A 190 11.34 2.78 -4.23
N ARG A 191 10.49 1.81 -4.62
CA ARG A 191 9.07 1.76 -4.22
C ARG A 191 8.82 1.92 -2.71
N ARG A 192 9.72 1.42 -1.85
CA ARG A 192 9.62 1.58 -0.39
C ARG A 192 9.61 3.04 0.06
N LEU A 193 10.25 3.93 -0.72
CA LEU A 193 10.34 5.35 -0.46
C LEU A 193 9.21 6.17 -1.09
N TRP A 194 8.24 5.57 -1.78
CA TRP A 194 7.11 6.30 -2.36
C TRP A 194 6.22 6.94 -1.27
N LYS A 195 6.10 6.26 -0.12
CA LYS A 195 5.52 6.77 1.12
C LYS A 195 6.48 6.50 2.25
N ASN A 196 6.33 7.20 3.37
CA ASN A 196 6.99 6.81 4.60
C ASN A 196 6.18 5.73 5.31
N CYS A 197 6.71 4.51 5.30
CA CYS A 197 6.12 3.37 6.03
C CYS A 197 6.76 3.14 7.40
N GLU A 198 7.80 3.90 7.74
CA GLU A 198 8.62 3.65 8.91
C GLU A 198 8.02 4.33 10.14
N ARG A 199 7.98 3.59 11.26
CA ARG A 199 7.50 4.12 12.56
C ARG A 199 8.37 5.28 13.04
N LEU A 200 9.68 5.07 13.02
CA LEU A 200 10.69 6.01 13.51
C LEU A 200 11.31 6.81 12.36
N MET A 201 11.53 8.11 12.57
CA MET A 201 12.18 8.99 11.58
C MET A 201 13.58 8.51 11.23
N ASN A 202 14.32 7.98 12.22
CA ASN A 202 15.65 7.43 12.01
C ASN A 202 15.61 6.23 11.03
N THR A 203 14.62 5.34 11.12
CA THR A 203 14.48 4.23 10.17
C THR A 203 14.17 4.75 8.76
N SER A 204 13.35 5.79 8.63
CA SER A 204 13.09 6.44 7.33
C SER A 204 14.37 7.01 6.73
N LEU A 205 15.24 7.64 7.53
CA LEU A 205 16.54 8.15 7.08
C LEU A 205 17.40 7.02 6.50
N HIS A 206 17.50 5.89 7.20
CA HIS A 206 18.29 4.74 6.76
C HIS A 206 17.77 4.10 5.47
N MET A 207 16.46 4.10 5.25
CA MET A 207 15.89 3.62 3.99
C MET A 207 16.28 4.50 2.81
N VAL A 208 16.41 5.82 3.01
CA VAL A 208 16.89 6.75 1.98
C VAL A 208 18.38 6.53 1.71
N ILE A 209 19.19 6.39 2.76
CA ILE A 209 20.63 6.07 2.64
C ILE A 209 20.84 4.77 1.85
N LEU A 210 20.11 3.71 2.21
CA LEU A 210 20.22 2.41 1.55
C LEU A 210 19.82 2.47 0.06
N ALA A 211 18.80 3.26 -0.26
CA ALA A 211 18.40 3.47 -1.65
C ALA A 211 19.53 4.15 -2.45
N PHE A 212 20.18 5.17 -1.88
CA PHE A 212 21.33 5.81 -2.52
C PHE A 212 22.52 4.87 -2.68
N VAL A 213 22.88 4.09 -1.65
CA VAL A 213 23.93 3.06 -1.73
C VAL A 213 23.64 2.08 -2.87
N THR A 214 22.40 1.60 -2.98
CA THR A 214 21.99 0.68 -4.05
C THR A 214 22.12 1.33 -5.44
N LEU A 215 21.74 2.60 -5.57
CA LEU A 215 21.86 3.35 -6.82
C LEU A 215 23.32 3.56 -7.23
N ILE A 216 24.17 3.92 -6.27
CA ILE A 216 25.62 4.11 -6.40
C ILE A 216 26.29 2.82 -6.86
N LEU A 217 26.01 1.69 -6.20
CA LEU A 217 26.58 0.39 -6.55
C LEU A 217 26.21 -0.06 -7.97
N ARG A 218 24.95 0.17 -8.40
CA ARG A 218 24.52 -0.13 -9.77
C ARG A 218 25.26 0.71 -10.81
N ARG A 219 25.50 1.99 -10.53
CA ARG A 219 26.31 2.87 -11.41
C ARG A 219 27.76 2.40 -11.52
N PHE A 220 28.29 1.80 -10.46
CA PHE A 220 29.65 1.26 -10.44
C PHE A 220 29.82 0.04 -11.36
N GLN A 221 28.81 -0.84 -11.44
CA GLN A 221 28.85 -2.07 -12.23
C GLN A 221 28.80 -1.84 -13.76
N THR A 222 28.21 -0.73 -14.22
CA THR A 222 28.04 -0.43 -15.65
C THR A 222 29.30 0.11 -16.34
N GLY A 223 30.38 0.41 -15.61
CA GLY A 223 31.59 1.06 -16.16
C GLY A 223 32.90 0.29 -16.00
N SER A 224 32.88 -0.93 -15.46
CA SER A 224 34.08 -1.75 -15.25
C SER A 224 33.87 -3.12 -15.88
N LYS A 225 34.72 -3.47 -16.88
CA LYS A 225 34.93 -4.89 -17.21
C LYS A 225 35.40 -5.58 -15.93
N GLU A 226 34.66 -6.61 -15.53
CA GLU A 226 34.89 -7.51 -14.39
C GLU A 226 35.21 -6.86 -13.03
N LEU A 227 34.15 -6.52 -12.28
CA LEU A 227 34.11 -6.93 -10.87
C LEU A 227 33.50 -8.34 -10.86
N LYS A 228 34.35 -9.37 -10.76
CA LYS A 228 33.88 -10.75 -10.53
C LYS A 228 33.15 -10.80 -9.19
N ILE A 229 31.83 -10.66 -9.20
CA ILE A 229 30.98 -11.20 -8.15
C ILE A 229 31.06 -12.72 -8.32
N GLN A 230 31.98 -13.38 -7.62
CA GLN A 230 31.99 -14.83 -7.59
C GLN A 230 30.62 -15.31 -7.10
N LYS A 231 30.08 -16.31 -7.81
CA LYS A 231 28.82 -17.00 -7.51
C LYS A 231 28.68 -17.20 -6.00
N ILE A 232 27.55 -16.75 -5.47
CA ILE A 232 27.08 -17.03 -4.12
C ILE A 232 27.06 -18.55 -3.96
N HIS A 233 28.00 -19.11 -3.19
CA HIS A 233 27.87 -20.47 -2.72
C HIS A 233 26.73 -20.50 -1.71
N HIS A 234 25.64 -21.18 -2.07
CA HIS A 234 24.60 -21.59 -1.13
C HIS A 234 25.22 -22.59 -0.15
N TYR A 235 25.60 -22.15 1.03
CA TYR A 235 25.82 -23.04 2.17
C TYR A 235 24.57 -23.03 3.03
N THR A 236 23.72 -24.04 2.84
CA THR A 236 22.68 -24.41 3.79
C THR A 236 23.35 -25.12 4.96
N TYR A 237 23.41 -24.47 6.12
CA TYR A 237 23.67 -25.19 7.37
C TYR A 237 22.37 -25.85 7.81
N SER A 238 22.37 -27.19 7.84
CA SER A 238 21.41 -27.96 8.61
C SER A 238 21.66 -27.67 10.09
N CYS A 239 20.69 -27.08 10.77
CA CYS A 239 20.69 -27.03 12.22
C CYS A 239 19.55 -27.94 12.69
N GLN A 240 19.91 -29.18 13.04
CA GLN A 240 19.12 -29.98 13.96
C GLN A 240 19.03 -29.20 15.26
N ASN A 241 17.82 -28.77 15.63
CA ASN A 241 17.45 -28.49 17.00
C ASN A 241 15.93 -28.63 17.10
N GLU A 242 15.53 -29.82 17.54
CA GLU A 242 14.36 -30.00 18.39
C GLU A 242 14.46 -29.05 19.60
N PHE A 243 13.32 -28.67 20.17
CA PHE A 243 13.14 -27.70 21.27
C PHE A 243 13.15 -26.21 20.88
N LEU A 244 12.00 -25.73 20.37
CA LEU A 244 11.27 -24.54 20.86
C LEU A 244 10.00 -24.30 20.01
N THR A 245 9.15 -25.32 19.89
CA THR A 245 7.73 -25.15 19.55
C THR A 245 6.96 -24.78 20.81
N LYS A 246 6.99 -23.49 21.18
CA LYS A 246 5.94 -22.78 21.93
C LYS A 246 6.37 -21.34 22.20
N GLN A 247 5.42 -20.43 22.00
CA GLN A 247 5.44 -18.99 22.34
C GLN A 247 6.20 -18.04 21.39
N VAL A 248 5.52 -17.64 20.30
CA VAL A 248 5.16 -16.21 20.05
C VAL A 248 3.81 -16.20 19.32
N THR A 249 2.73 -16.32 20.10
CA THR A 249 1.35 -16.08 19.63
C THR A 249 0.74 -15.02 20.53
N THR A 250 0.83 -13.77 20.11
CA THR A 250 -0.17 -12.70 20.32
C THR A 250 0.37 -11.43 19.65
N ASP A 251 -0.09 -11.18 18.43
CA ASP A 251 -0.60 -9.88 17.96
C ASP A 251 -0.94 -9.97 16.47
N GLY A 252 -2.21 -10.29 16.19
CA GLY A 252 -2.79 -10.36 14.85
C GLY A 252 -2.56 -11.70 14.15
N ALA A 253 -3.33 -12.72 14.53
CA ALA A 253 -3.28 -14.06 13.95
C ALA A 253 -3.33 -14.01 12.42
N MET A 254 -2.21 -14.35 11.79
CA MET A 254 -2.20 -14.82 10.40
C MET A 254 -3.02 -16.10 10.40
N MET A 255 -4.09 -16.15 9.60
CA MET A 255 -4.85 -17.39 9.40
C MET A 255 -3.87 -18.49 9.00
N ASP A 256 -3.96 -19.65 9.64
CA ASP A 256 -3.08 -20.76 9.29
C ASP A 256 -3.25 -21.07 7.80
N LEU A 257 -2.14 -21.24 7.09
CA LEU A 257 -2.13 -21.48 5.65
C LEU A 257 -2.98 -22.70 5.29
N VAL A 258 -2.96 -23.69 6.18
CA VAL A 258 -3.76 -24.91 6.11
C VAL A 258 -5.24 -24.60 6.31
N GLU A 259 -5.59 -23.85 7.35
CA GLU A 259 -6.97 -23.45 7.63
C GLU A 259 -7.60 -22.68 6.47
N LEU A 260 -6.87 -21.71 5.90
CA LEU A 260 -7.29 -20.96 4.73
C LEU A 260 -7.55 -21.90 3.53
N TYR A 261 -6.66 -22.86 3.29
CA TYR A 261 -6.84 -23.83 2.21
C TYR A 261 -8.07 -24.71 2.44
N VAL A 262 -8.24 -25.24 3.65
CA VAL A 262 -9.38 -26.12 4.01
C VAL A 262 -10.70 -25.41 3.76
N ILE A 263 -10.85 -24.15 4.20
CA ILE A 263 -12.08 -23.37 3.96
C ILE A 263 -12.35 -23.20 2.46
N ILE A 264 -11.33 -22.91 1.66
CA ILE A 264 -11.47 -22.75 0.21
C ILE A 264 -11.81 -24.08 -0.45
N ASP A 265 -11.19 -25.17 -0.02
CA ASP A 265 -11.36 -26.48 -0.62
C ASP A 265 -12.72 -27.09 -0.29
N ASP A 266 -13.15 -27.01 0.97
CA ASP A 266 -14.51 -27.36 1.38
C ASP A 266 -15.53 -26.52 0.60
N PHE A 267 -15.21 -25.24 0.35
CA PHE A 267 -16.04 -24.41 -0.49
C PHE A 267 -16.18 -24.94 -1.91
N CYS A 268 -15.05 -25.25 -2.54
CA CYS A 268 -15.02 -25.73 -3.90
C CYS A 268 -15.70 -27.10 -4.02
N LYS A 269 -15.51 -28.01 -3.06
CA LYS A 269 -16.16 -29.33 -3.00
C LYS A 269 -17.68 -29.21 -2.92
N ALA A 270 -18.21 -28.27 -2.13
CA ALA A 270 -19.65 -28.04 -2.03
C ALA A 270 -20.23 -27.36 -3.30
N PHE A 271 -19.52 -26.37 -3.84
CA PHE A 271 -20.03 -25.51 -4.90
C PHE A 271 -19.85 -26.07 -6.32
N MET A 272 -18.64 -26.56 -6.64
CA MET A 272 -18.26 -26.89 -8.03
C MET A 272 -19.10 -28.00 -8.66
N PRO A 273 -19.45 -29.11 -7.99
CA PRO A 273 -20.27 -30.16 -8.60
C PRO A 273 -21.64 -29.64 -9.07
N ARG A 274 -22.28 -28.78 -8.26
CA ARG A 274 -23.57 -28.17 -8.59
C ARG A 274 -23.46 -27.20 -9.75
N TYR A 275 -22.43 -26.34 -9.73
CA TYR A 275 -22.19 -25.38 -10.80
C TYR A 275 -21.94 -26.08 -12.14
N LEU A 276 -21.09 -27.10 -12.17
CA LEU A 276 -20.80 -27.88 -13.37
C LEU A 276 -22.04 -28.61 -13.90
N LYS A 277 -22.92 -29.10 -13.02
CA LYS A 277 -24.21 -29.70 -13.40
C LYS A 277 -25.12 -28.68 -14.10
N ILE A 278 -25.21 -27.45 -13.58
CA ILE A 278 -25.99 -26.37 -14.20
C ILE A 278 -25.44 -26.03 -15.59
N LEU A 279 -24.11 -25.94 -15.74
CA LEU A 279 -23.48 -25.64 -17.04
C LEU A 279 -23.75 -26.73 -18.08
N LYS A 280 -23.70 -28.01 -17.67
CA LYS A 280 -24.06 -29.15 -18.54
C LYS A 280 -25.53 -29.09 -18.95
N ASN A 281 -26.43 -28.86 -18.00
CA ASN A 281 -27.87 -28.76 -18.27
C ASN A 281 -28.19 -27.61 -19.23
N LYS A 282 -27.50 -26.47 -19.10
CA LYS A 282 -27.62 -25.32 -20.02
C LYS A 282 -26.87 -25.50 -21.34
N LYS A 283 -26.26 -26.67 -21.60
CA LYS A 283 -25.44 -26.96 -22.78
C LYS A 283 -24.30 -25.96 -23.02
N GLN A 284 -23.83 -25.28 -21.97
CA GLN A 284 -22.69 -24.34 -22.05
C GLN A 284 -21.35 -25.08 -22.06
N ILE A 285 -21.32 -26.29 -21.50
CA ILE A 285 -20.18 -27.19 -21.55
C ILE A 285 -20.64 -28.60 -21.92
N THR A 286 -19.82 -29.30 -22.69
CA THR A 286 -20.04 -30.71 -23.05
C THR A 286 -19.17 -31.64 -22.21
N ARG A 287 -17.97 -31.21 -21.83
CA ARG A 287 -16.99 -31.98 -21.05
C ARG A 287 -16.39 -31.16 -19.92
N VAL A 288 -16.18 -31.81 -18.77
CA VAL A 288 -15.39 -31.27 -17.66
C VAL A 288 -14.00 -31.90 -17.75
N ARG A 289 -12.96 -31.08 -17.95
CA ARG A 289 -11.56 -31.53 -17.94
C ARG A 289 -10.96 -31.27 -16.57
N THR A 290 -10.28 -32.26 -16.00
CA THR A 290 -9.50 -32.08 -14.77
C THR A 290 -8.16 -31.44 -15.11
N GLY A 291 -7.88 -30.29 -14.51
CA GLY A 291 -6.57 -29.65 -14.58
C GLY A 291 -5.60 -30.28 -13.59
N MET A 292 -4.30 -30.07 -13.80
CA MET A 292 -3.27 -30.48 -12.83
C MET A 292 -3.31 -29.64 -11.55
N LEU A 293 -3.84 -28.42 -11.67
CA LEU A 293 -4.11 -27.52 -10.57
C LEU A 293 -5.64 -27.38 -10.46
N SER A 294 -6.16 -27.68 -9.28
CA SER A 294 -7.57 -27.54 -8.92
C SER A 294 -7.96 -26.07 -8.76
N THR A 295 -9.27 -25.79 -8.81
CA THR A 295 -9.77 -24.43 -8.59
C THR A 295 -9.46 -23.95 -7.16
N SER A 296 -9.51 -24.84 -6.16
CA SER A 296 -9.15 -24.55 -4.77
C SER A 296 -7.71 -24.03 -4.67
N GLU A 297 -6.77 -24.74 -5.29
CA GLU A 297 -5.34 -24.37 -5.32
C GLU A 297 -5.10 -23.03 -6.03
N ILE A 298 -5.79 -22.77 -7.15
CA ILE A 298 -5.70 -21.47 -7.85
C ILE A 298 -6.19 -20.33 -6.94
N VAL A 299 -7.35 -20.49 -6.31
CA VAL A 299 -7.94 -19.50 -5.41
C VAL A 299 -7.03 -19.26 -4.20
N TRP A 300 -6.48 -20.33 -3.63
CA TRP A 300 -5.55 -20.25 -2.51
C TRP A 300 -4.30 -19.45 -2.85
N ILE A 301 -3.63 -19.71 -3.98
CA ILE A 301 -2.46 -18.94 -4.43
C ILE A 301 -2.82 -17.44 -4.61
N ILE A 302 -3.99 -17.15 -5.17
CA ILE A 302 -4.44 -15.78 -5.42
C ILE A 302 -4.76 -15.03 -4.12
N LEU A 303 -5.38 -15.67 -3.15
CA LEU A 303 -5.70 -15.06 -1.85
C LEU A 303 -4.44 -14.91 -0.99
N LEU A 304 -3.56 -15.92 -0.99
CA LEU A 304 -2.30 -15.87 -0.27
C LEU A 304 -1.38 -14.75 -0.77
N PHE A 305 -1.46 -14.39 -2.05
CA PHE A 305 -0.78 -13.20 -2.56
C PHE A 305 -1.17 -11.92 -1.80
N GLN A 306 -2.43 -11.76 -1.42
CA GLN A 306 -2.92 -10.56 -0.72
C GLN A 306 -2.32 -10.45 0.70
N GLU A 307 -2.07 -11.58 1.34
CA GLU A 307 -1.41 -11.68 2.66
C GLU A 307 0.10 -11.55 2.56
N SER A 308 0.70 -12.01 1.46
CA SER A 308 2.15 -12.13 1.31
C SER A 308 2.93 -10.82 1.43
N GLY A 309 2.26 -9.66 1.27
CA GLY A 309 2.89 -8.35 1.19
C GLY A 309 3.65 -8.10 -0.12
N PHE A 310 3.63 -9.07 -1.05
CA PHE A 310 4.29 -8.93 -2.33
C PHE A 310 3.55 -7.91 -3.18
N ALA A 311 4.32 -7.00 -3.75
CA ALA A 311 3.75 -6.00 -4.62
C ALA A 311 3.48 -6.49 -6.04
N CYS A 312 4.17 -7.52 -6.52
CA CYS A 312 4.09 -7.99 -7.90
C CYS A 312 3.73 -9.47 -7.92
N PHE A 313 2.60 -9.81 -8.55
CA PHE A 313 2.13 -11.19 -8.62
C PHE A 313 3.15 -12.11 -9.30
N LYS A 314 3.83 -11.65 -10.36
CA LYS A 314 4.90 -12.41 -11.00
C LYS A 314 6.03 -12.75 -10.04
N TRP A 315 6.50 -11.74 -9.29
CA TRP A 315 7.61 -11.94 -8.36
C TRP A 315 7.22 -12.88 -7.21
N TYR A 316 5.98 -12.76 -6.71
CA TYR A 316 5.39 -13.69 -5.75
C TYR A 316 5.36 -15.12 -6.29
N TYR A 317 4.84 -15.30 -7.49
CA TYR A 317 4.75 -16.62 -8.11
C TYR A 317 6.13 -17.26 -8.29
N ASP A 318 7.07 -16.53 -8.88
CA ASP A 318 8.40 -17.05 -9.21
C ASP A 318 9.27 -17.32 -7.96
N ASN A 319 9.13 -16.52 -6.89
CA ASN A 319 10.05 -16.55 -5.73
C ASN A 319 9.44 -17.10 -4.44
N LYS A 320 8.12 -17.29 -4.39
CA LYS A 320 7.44 -17.93 -3.26
C LYS A 320 6.72 -19.21 -3.69
N VAL A 321 5.87 -19.13 -4.72
CA VAL A 321 5.04 -20.27 -5.12
C VAL A 321 5.87 -21.38 -5.73
N LEU A 322 6.74 -21.06 -6.70
CA LEU A 322 7.60 -22.04 -7.38
C LEU A 322 8.78 -22.55 -6.55
N THR A 323 9.07 -21.93 -5.41
CA THR A 323 10.22 -22.26 -4.57
C THR A 323 9.76 -22.87 -3.24
N GLU A 324 9.20 -22.05 -2.36
CA GLU A 324 8.83 -22.40 -0.98
C GLU A 324 7.56 -23.25 -0.92
N TYR A 325 6.57 -22.95 -1.75
CA TYR A 325 5.30 -23.68 -1.76
C TYR A 325 5.25 -24.82 -2.79
N ARG A 326 6.34 -25.07 -3.52
CA ARG A 326 6.37 -26.06 -4.61
C ARG A 326 6.00 -27.47 -4.14
N CYS A 327 6.37 -27.84 -2.92
CA CYS A 327 6.11 -29.15 -2.33
C CYS A 327 4.62 -29.41 -2.04
N TYR A 328 3.79 -28.38 -1.89
CA TYR A 328 2.35 -28.53 -1.63
C TYR A 328 1.54 -28.86 -2.89
N PHE A 329 2.14 -28.76 -4.08
CA PHE A 329 1.46 -28.98 -5.35
C PHE A 329 2.11 -30.13 -6.10
N ARG A 330 1.30 -30.95 -6.81
CA ARG A 330 1.83 -31.98 -7.70
C ARG A 330 2.70 -31.37 -8.81
N GLN A 331 2.10 -30.47 -9.59
CA GLN A 331 2.79 -29.75 -10.65
C GLN A 331 2.26 -28.32 -10.78
N LEU A 332 3.19 -27.36 -10.71
CA LEU A 332 2.87 -25.95 -10.93
C LEU A 332 3.13 -25.57 -12.39
N PRO A 333 2.20 -24.85 -13.04
CA PRO A 333 2.41 -24.32 -14.38
C PRO A 333 3.45 -23.19 -14.39
N SER A 334 3.91 -22.80 -15.58
CA SER A 334 4.68 -21.55 -15.72
C SER A 334 3.82 -20.34 -15.32
N TYR A 335 4.46 -19.24 -14.94
CA TYR A 335 3.76 -17.99 -14.60
C TYR A 335 2.73 -17.57 -15.66
N ASN A 336 3.12 -17.59 -16.94
CA ASN A 336 2.23 -17.20 -18.04
C ASN A 336 1.00 -18.10 -18.08
N ARG A 337 1.21 -19.43 -17.99
CA ARG A 337 0.11 -20.39 -17.97
C ARG A 337 -0.77 -20.23 -16.74
N PHE A 338 -0.20 -19.91 -15.58
CA PHE A 338 -1.00 -19.58 -14.39
C PHE A 338 -1.89 -18.36 -14.63
N THR A 339 -1.37 -17.28 -15.24
CA THR A 339 -2.16 -16.08 -15.52
C THR A 339 -3.32 -16.30 -16.50
N GLU A 340 -3.21 -17.30 -17.37
CA GLU A 340 -4.30 -17.74 -18.26
C GLU A 340 -5.37 -18.55 -17.50
N LEU A 341 -5.00 -19.21 -16.40
CA LEU A 341 -5.91 -19.99 -15.56
C LEU A 341 -6.66 -19.13 -14.53
N MET A 342 -6.09 -18.00 -14.10
CA MET A 342 -6.70 -17.10 -13.11
C MET A 342 -8.16 -16.72 -13.39
N PRO A 343 -8.60 -16.41 -14.63
CA PRO A 343 -9.99 -16.09 -14.91
C PRO A 343 -10.98 -17.18 -14.50
N ASN A 344 -10.57 -18.46 -14.50
CA ASN A 344 -11.43 -19.58 -14.14
C ASN A 344 -11.79 -19.59 -12.64
N SER A 345 -11.02 -18.89 -11.80
CA SER A 345 -11.31 -18.77 -10.36
C SER A 345 -12.31 -17.67 -10.03
N LEU A 346 -12.65 -16.79 -11.00
CA LEU A 346 -13.47 -15.60 -10.76
C LEU A 346 -14.82 -15.94 -10.13
N LEU A 347 -15.49 -16.98 -10.64
CA LEU A 347 -16.81 -17.34 -10.12
C LEU A 347 -16.74 -17.86 -8.68
N VAL A 348 -15.73 -18.67 -8.37
CA VAL A 348 -15.52 -19.18 -7.01
C VAL A 348 -15.23 -18.04 -6.06
N LEU A 349 -14.34 -17.11 -6.45
CA LEU A 349 -14.04 -15.91 -5.67
C LEU A 349 -15.29 -15.05 -5.43
N LEU A 350 -16.10 -14.81 -6.46
CA LEU A 350 -17.35 -14.04 -6.34
C LEU A 350 -18.36 -14.72 -5.41
N ARG A 351 -18.50 -16.06 -5.50
CA ARG A 351 -19.45 -16.80 -4.68
C ARG A 351 -18.98 -16.93 -3.24
N LEU A 352 -17.69 -17.13 -3.00
CA LEU A 352 -17.08 -17.09 -1.69
C LEU A 352 -17.28 -15.70 -1.05
N PHE A 353 -16.98 -14.63 -1.78
CA PHE A 353 -17.23 -13.27 -1.32
C PHE A 353 -18.69 -13.02 -0.97
N ASN A 354 -19.62 -13.38 -1.86
CA ASN A 354 -21.05 -13.21 -1.63
C ASN A 354 -21.52 -13.97 -0.38
N TYR A 355 -21.03 -15.18 -0.17
CA TYR A 355 -21.32 -15.95 1.04
C TYR A 355 -20.83 -15.24 2.32
N LEU A 356 -19.58 -14.77 2.32
CA LEU A 356 -19.04 -14.00 3.45
C LEU A 356 -19.86 -12.73 3.72
N THR A 357 -20.25 -12.00 2.68
CA THR A 357 -21.11 -10.81 2.85
C THR A 357 -22.52 -11.15 3.35
N TYR A 358 -23.08 -12.29 2.94
CA TYR A 358 -24.38 -12.77 3.43
C TYR A 358 -24.32 -13.06 4.93
N LEU A 359 -23.28 -13.76 5.40
CA LEU A 359 -23.06 -14.01 6.82
C LEU A 359 -22.90 -12.69 7.60
N ASN A 360 -22.12 -11.76 7.06
CA ASN A 360 -21.91 -10.45 7.70
C ASN A 360 -23.18 -9.63 7.83
N ARG A 361 -24.09 -9.70 6.84
CA ARG A 361 -25.40 -9.04 6.90
C ARG A 361 -26.32 -9.69 7.93
N ARG A 362 -26.34 -11.03 8.00
CA ARG A 362 -27.17 -11.76 8.97
C ARG A 362 -26.75 -11.47 10.41
N ASN A 363 -25.44 -11.26 10.62
CA ASN A 363 -24.87 -10.92 11.93
C ASN A 363 -24.79 -9.40 12.17
N SER A 364 -25.38 -8.57 11.30
CA SER A 364 -25.36 -7.12 11.41
C SER A 364 -26.44 -6.62 12.37
N ILE A 365 -26.13 -5.58 13.15
CA ILE A 365 -27.07 -4.92 14.09
C ILE A 365 -28.00 -3.94 13.32
N GLY A 366 -28.20 -4.13 12.01
CA GLY A 366 -28.97 -3.21 11.18
C GLY A 366 -28.33 -1.82 10.99
N ILE A 367 -27.00 -1.70 11.14
CA ILE A 367 -26.25 -0.46 10.91
C ILE A 367 -25.16 -0.69 9.88
N GLU A 368 -25.22 0.04 8.77
CA GLU A 368 -24.22 -0.02 7.71
C GLU A 368 -23.75 1.36 7.27
N TYR A 369 -22.50 1.42 6.83
CA TYR A 369 -21.89 2.60 6.21
C TYR A 369 -21.70 2.34 4.72
N ILE A 370 -21.93 3.35 3.89
CA ILE A 370 -21.67 3.30 2.45
C ILE A 370 -20.77 4.46 2.02
N ASP A 371 -19.82 4.13 1.17
CA ASP A 371 -18.98 5.11 0.48
C ASP A 371 -18.37 4.50 -0.78
N SER A 372 -17.81 5.36 -1.63
CA SER A 372 -17.22 4.99 -2.92
C SER A 372 -15.74 5.35 -2.96
N THR A 373 -14.99 4.65 -3.82
CA THR A 373 -13.59 4.96 -4.02
C THR A 373 -13.14 4.74 -5.45
N LYS A 374 -12.30 5.65 -5.95
CA LYS A 374 -11.79 5.55 -7.33
C LYS A 374 -10.76 4.44 -7.49
N ILE A 375 -10.89 3.68 -8.57
CA ILE A 375 -9.90 2.73 -9.07
C ILE A 375 -9.41 3.25 -10.43
N GLY A 376 -8.28 3.95 -10.39
CA GLY A 376 -7.63 4.45 -11.61
C GLY A 376 -6.86 3.32 -12.31
N VAL A 377 -7.22 3.02 -13.56
CA VAL A 377 -6.58 1.93 -14.32
C VAL A 377 -5.28 2.35 -15.00
N CYS A 378 -5.11 3.65 -15.26
CA CYS A 378 -3.86 4.22 -15.75
C CYS A 378 -3.67 5.66 -15.26
N HIS A 379 -2.45 6.18 -15.42
CA HIS A 379 -2.18 7.61 -15.20
C HIS A 379 -2.90 8.45 -16.26
N ASN A 380 -3.37 9.66 -15.90
CA ASN A 380 -4.12 10.54 -16.81
C ASN A 380 -3.40 10.83 -18.14
N LYS A 381 -2.06 10.93 -18.13
CA LYS A 381 -1.24 11.12 -19.34
C LYS A 381 -1.34 9.97 -20.34
N ARG A 382 -1.76 8.77 -19.91
CA ARG A 382 -1.81 7.55 -20.72
C ARG A 382 -3.22 7.14 -21.17
N ILE A 383 -4.23 7.96 -20.90
CA ILE A 383 -5.64 7.64 -21.21
C ILE A 383 -5.79 7.32 -22.71
N ARG A 384 -5.30 8.21 -23.58
CA ARG A 384 -5.39 8.05 -25.04
C ARG A 384 -4.62 6.83 -25.58
N SER A 385 -3.67 6.31 -24.81
CA SER A 385 -2.85 5.13 -25.17
C SER A 385 -3.32 3.82 -24.51
N ASN A 386 -4.36 3.85 -23.66
CA ASN A 386 -4.81 2.68 -22.93
C ASN A 386 -5.69 1.79 -23.82
N LYS A 387 -5.13 0.68 -24.29
CA LYS A 387 -5.86 -0.30 -25.11
C LYS A 387 -6.69 -1.29 -24.28
N VAL A 388 -6.24 -1.62 -23.07
CA VAL A 388 -6.83 -2.71 -22.25
C VAL A 388 -8.23 -2.37 -21.76
N PHE A 389 -8.48 -1.11 -21.40
CA PHE A 389 -9.76 -0.64 -20.86
C PHE A 389 -10.52 0.29 -21.80
N SER A 390 -10.15 0.33 -23.07
CA SER A 390 -10.84 1.12 -24.10
C SER A 390 -12.31 0.70 -24.20
N GLY A 391 -13.23 1.66 -24.16
CA GLY A 391 -14.69 1.41 -24.19
C GLY A 391 -15.30 0.86 -22.89
N VAL A 392 -14.48 0.43 -21.93
CA VAL A 392 -14.94 -0.21 -20.68
C VAL A 392 -14.81 0.72 -19.49
N ALA A 393 -13.68 1.43 -19.36
CA ALA A 393 -13.46 2.44 -18.34
C ALA A 393 -13.87 3.84 -18.83
N GLU A 394 -14.26 4.72 -17.92
CA GLU A 394 -14.64 6.11 -18.24
C GLU A 394 -13.86 7.11 -17.39
N ILE A 395 -13.85 8.36 -17.84
CA ILE A 395 -13.26 9.47 -17.10
C ILE A 395 -14.23 9.91 -15.99
N GLY A 396 -13.77 9.80 -14.74
CA GLY A 396 -14.46 10.26 -13.55
C GLY A 396 -13.77 11.44 -12.87
N LYS A 397 -14.51 12.18 -12.04
CA LYS A 397 -13.96 13.24 -11.18
C LYS A 397 -14.05 12.82 -9.71
N SER A 398 -12.95 13.02 -8.98
CA SER A 398 -12.88 12.87 -7.53
C SER A 398 -12.47 14.19 -6.90
N THR A 399 -12.52 14.28 -5.56
CA THR A 399 -11.95 15.41 -4.79
C THR A 399 -10.48 15.66 -5.15
N MET A 400 -9.74 14.59 -5.45
CA MET A 400 -8.32 14.64 -5.85
C MET A 400 -8.11 14.87 -7.36
N GLY A 401 -9.14 15.25 -8.10
CA GLY A 401 -9.09 15.51 -9.55
C GLY A 401 -9.63 14.37 -10.42
N TRP A 402 -9.46 14.54 -11.73
CA TRP A 402 -9.89 13.61 -12.76
C TRP A 402 -9.10 12.29 -12.73
N PHE A 403 -9.75 11.19 -13.11
CA PHE A 403 -9.13 9.87 -13.26
C PHE A 403 -9.83 9.08 -14.35
N PHE A 404 -9.13 8.14 -14.99
CA PHE A 404 -9.71 7.18 -15.92
C PHE A 404 -9.78 5.80 -15.26
N GLY A 405 -10.97 5.22 -15.21
CA GLY A 405 -11.17 3.94 -14.55
C GLY A 405 -12.59 3.71 -14.03
N PHE A 406 -12.67 3.17 -12.83
CA PHE A 406 -13.89 2.71 -12.19
C PHE A 406 -14.06 3.33 -10.80
N LYS A 407 -15.27 3.21 -10.25
CA LYS A 407 -15.54 3.44 -8.84
C LYS A 407 -15.94 2.12 -8.18
N LEU A 408 -15.36 1.84 -7.02
CA LEU A 408 -15.74 0.74 -6.16
C LEU A 408 -16.58 1.29 -5.02
N HIS A 409 -17.83 0.87 -4.97
CA HIS A 409 -18.80 1.18 -3.92
C HIS A 409 -18.81 0.01 -2.94
N ILE A 410 -18.67 0.28 -1.66
CA ILE A 410 -18.65 -0.74 -0.61
C ILE A 410 -19.62 -0.34 0.49
N THR A 411 -20.30 -1.34 1.05
CA THR A 411 -20.96 -1.22 2.35
C THR A 411 -20.21 -2.02 3.41
N CYS A 412 -20.13 -1.48 4.63
CA CYS A 412 -19.55 -2.19 5.76
C CYS A 412 -20.34 -1.95 7.05
N ASN A 413 -20.34 -2.95 7.93
CA ASN A 413 -20.96 -2.84 9.25
C ASN A 413 -20.03 -2.14 10.27
N THR A 414 -20.50 -1.98 11.51
CA THR A 414 -19.75 -1.34 12.61
C THR A 414 -18.48 -2.09 13.02
N SER A 415 -18.29 -3.34 12.59
CA SER A 415 -17.07 -4.13 12.79
C SER A 415 -16.14 -4.14 11.58
N GLY A 416 -16.38 -3.26 10.60
CA GLY A 416 -15.54 -3.13 9.41
C GLY A 416 -15.63 -4.30 8.46
N ASN A 417 -16.55 -5.25 8.69
CA ASN A 417 -16.82 -6.35 7.77
C ASN A 417 -17.63 -5.82 6.60
N LEU A 418 -17.24 -6.20 5.38
CA LEU A 418 -17.99 -5.79 4.20
C LEU A 418 -19.32 -6.54 4.12
N THR A 419 -20.36 -5.83 3.76
CA THR A 419 -21.71 -6.38 3.57
C THR A 419 -22.11 -6.33 2.11
N GLY A 420 -21.41 -5.58 1.26
CA GLY A 420 -21.72 -5.50 -0.16
C GLY A 420 -20.65 -4.74 -0.93
N MET A 421 -20.60 -4.99 -2.24
CA MET A 421 -19.78 -4.20 -3.15
C MET A 421 -20.47 -4.03 -4.51
N SER A 422 -20.12 -2.96 -5.22
CA SER A 422 -20.48 -2.74 -6.62
C SER A 422 -19.36 -1.98 -7.33
N ILE A 423 -19.16 -2.25 -8.62
CA ILE A 423 -18.18 -1.56 -9.46
C ILE A 423 -18.93 -0.85 -10.58
N THR A 424 -18.70 0.46 -10.72
CA THR A 424 -19.27 1.27 -11.80
C THR A 424 -18.18 1.95 -12.61
N LYS A 425 -18.51 2.40 -13.82
CA LYS A 425 -17.64 3.29 -14.60
C LYS A 425 -17.34 4.59 -13.83
N GLY A 426 -16.20 5.21 -14.11
CA GLY A 426 -15.70 6.39 -13.39
C GLY A 426 -16.64 7.60 -13.41
N ASN A 427 -17.46 7.75 -14.44
CA ASN A 427 -18.41 8.85 -14.63
C ASN A 427 -19.78 8.62 -13.97
N VAL A 428 -20.08 7.40 -13.50
CA VAL A 428 -21.38 7.06 -12.91
C VAL A 428 -21.53 7.74 -11.55
N ASP A 429 -22.73 8.25 -11.28
CA ASP A 429 -23.11 8.85 -9.99
C ASP A 429 -23.18 7.78 -8.89
N ASP A 430 -22.66 8.11 -7.71
CA ASP A 430 -22.53 7.18 -6.59
C ASP A 430 -23.87 6.72 -6.01
N ARG A 431 -24.97 7.42 -6.32
CA ARG A 431 -26.33 7.09 -5.89
C ARG A 431 -26.94 5.94 -6.70
N VAL A 432 -26.51 5.74 -7.95
CA VAL A 432 -27.08 4.75 -8.87
C VAL A 432 -26.93 3.30 -8.36
N PRO A 433 -25.76 2.84 -7.88
CA PRO A 433 -25.61 1.45 -7.44
C PRO A 433 -26.26 1.14 -6.09
N VAL A 434 -26.66 2.13 -5.30
CA VAL A 434 -27.02 1.97 -3.88
C VAL A 434 -28.18 1.01 -3.69
N VAL A 435 -29.28 1.17 -4.44
CA VAL A 435 -30.48 0.33 -4.33
C VAL A 435 -30.15 -1.15 -4.54
N LYS A 436 -29.33 -1.45 -5.56
CA LYS A 436 -28.88 -2.82 -5.83
C LYS A 436 -27.94 -3.34 -4.74
N LEU A 437 -27.06 -2.47 -4.24
CA LEU A 437 -26.06 -2.80 -3.22
C LEU A 437 -26.71 -3.23 -1.90
N ILE A 438 -27.74 -2.51 -1.46
CA ILE A 438 -28.41 -2.71 -0.17
C ILE A 438 -29.62 -3.66 -0.26
N ASN A 439 -29.87 -4.29 -1.41
CA ASN A 439 -31.00 -5.19 -1.56
C ASN A 439 -30.98 -6.31 -0.51
N GLY A 440 -32.09 -6.49 0.20
CA GLY A 440 -32.23 -7.44 1.31
C GLY A 440 -31.68 -6.98 2.67
N PHE A 441 -31.08 -5.78 2.76
CA PHE A 441 -30.73 -5.16 4.04
C PHE A 441 -31.93 -4.37 4.58
N LYS A 442 -32.12 -4.39 5.91
CA LYS A 442 -33.08 -3.57 6.65
C LYS A 442 -32.35 -2.87 7.78
N GLY A 443 -32.66 -1.60 8.04
CA GLY A 443 -32.04 -0.82 9.10
C GLY A 443 -31.55 0.55 8.66
N LYS A 444 -30.51 1.07 9.32
CA LYS A 444 -29.98 2.43 9.12
C LYS A 444 -28.73 2.40 8.25
N LEU A 445 -28.74 3.18 7.17
CA LEU A 445 -27.62 3.34 6.23
C LEU A 445 -27.01 4.74 6.36
N PHE A 446 -25.77 4.80 6.81
CA PHE A 446 -25.03 6.05 7.01
C PHE A 446 -24.15 6.36 5.80
N ALA A 447 -24.33 7.55 5.22
CA ALA A 447 -23.63 7.97 4.01
C ALA A 447 -23.17 9.43 4.07
N ASP A 448 -22.26 9.81 3.18
CA ASP A 448 -21.88 11.21 3.01
C ASP A 448 -22.98 12.03 2.31
N LYS A 449 -22.87 13.36 2.40
CA LYS A 449 -23.74 14.36 1.76
C LYS A 449 -23.90 14.19 0.26
N GLY A 450 -22.95 13.52 -0.41
CA GLY A 450 -23.02 13.15 -1.82
C GLY A 450 -24.19 12.22 -2.16
N TYR A 451 -24.64 11.42 -1.19
CA TYR A 451 -25.73 10.44 -1.37
C TYR A 451 -27.12 11.02 -1.16
N LEU A 452 -27.23 12.31 -0.78
CA LEU A 452 -28.50 12.98 -0.55
C LEU A 452 -29.35 13.04 -1.84
N SER A 453 -30.49 12.34 -1.85
CA SER A 453 -31.51 12.44 -2.89
C SER A 453 -32.89 12.04 -2.36
N LYS A 454 -33.93 12.81 -2.71
CA LYS A 454 -35.32 12.50 -2.32
C LYS A 454 -35.80 11.18 -2.93
N THR A 455 -35.46 10.94 -4.21
CA THR A 455 -35.84 9.71 -4.92
C THR A 455 -35.18 8.48 -4.32
N LEU A 456 -33.88 8.58 -4.00
CA LEU A 456 -33.14 7.50 -3.37
C LEU A 456 -33.71 7.21 -1.98
N ALA A 457 -33.94 8.23 -1.16
CA ALA A 457 -34.51 8.05 0.18
C ALA A 457 -35.87 7.34 0.15
N ALA A 458 -36.75 7.69 -0.79
CA ALA A 458 -38.04 7.02 -0.97
C ALA A 458 -37.89 5.54 -1.39
N GLN A 459 -36.98 5.24 -2.31
CA GLN A 459 -36.69 3.86 -2.74
C GLN A 459 -36.12 3.03 -1.58
N LEU A 460 -35.19 3.59 -0.79
CA LEU A 460 -34.61 2.91 0.36
C LEU A 460 -35.64 2.70 1.48
N ALA A 461 -36.50 3.69 1.72
CA ALA A 461 -37.58 3.58 2.70
C ALA A 461 -38.58 2.46 2.34
N ALA A 462 -38.92 2.32 1.05
CA ALA A 462 -39.76 1.21 0.57
C ALA A 462 -39.12 -0.17 0.80
N MET A 463 -37.79 -0.23 0.92
CA MET A 463 -37.04 -1.45 1.22
C MET A 463 -36.80 -1.65 2.73
N GLY A 464 -37.32 -0.76 3.59
CA GLY A 464 -37.09 -0.79 5.03
C GLY A 464 -35.71 -0.28 5.46
N VAL A 465 -35.10 0.62 4.66
CA VAL A 465 -33.80 1.21 4.92
C VAL A 465 -33.90 2.72 5.12
N THR A 466 -33.46 3.20 6.28
CA THR A 466 -33.41 4.63 6.61
C THR A 466 -32.05 5.19 6.22
N LEU A 467 -32.02 6.09 5.24
CA LEU A 467 -30.80 6.77 4.80
C LEU A 467 -30.50 7.98 5.71
N ILE A 468 -29.33 7.97 6.33
CA ILE A 468 -28.87 9.02 7.25
C ILE A 468 -27.62 9.71 6.68
N THR A 469 -27.70 11.02 6.48
CA THR A 469 -26.63 11.86 5.90
C THR A 469 -26.53 13.20 6.63
N THR A 470 -25.41 13.91 6.48
CA THR A 470 -25.30 15.32 6.92
C THR A 470 -26.14 16.26 6.04
N ALA A 471 -26.74 17.28 6.65
CA ALA A 471 -27.49 18.31 5.93
C ALA A 471 -26.56 19.21 5.08
N ARG A 472 -27.10 19.82 4.01
CA ARG A 472 -26.37 20.86 3.26
C ARG A 472 -26.58 22.24 3.91
N ASN A 473 -25.55 23.09 3.89
CA ASN A 473 -25.58 24.45 4.46
C ASN A 473 -26.80 25.28 3.99
N ASN A 474 -27.28 25.06 2.76
CA ASN A 474 -28.40 25.80 2.17
C ASN A 474 -29.76 25.09 2.30
N MET A 475 -29.83 23.97 3.04
CA MET A 475 -31.10 23.31 3.34
C MET A 475 -31.72 23.97 4.56
N LYS A 476 -32.98 24.41 4.47
CA LYS A 476 -33.82 24.71 5.65
C LYS A 476 -33.67 23.52 6.61
N SER A 477 -33.45 23.79 7.90
CA SER A 477 -33.08 22.87 9.00
C SER A 477 -33.91 21.59 9.03
N ARG A 478 -33.67 20.69 8.07
CA ARG A 478 -34.34 19.41 7.97
C ARG A 478 -33.48 18.43 8.75
N LEU A 479 -33.82 18.36 10.04
CA LEU A 479 -33.51 17.32 11.00
C LEU A 479 -32.05 16.82 10.93
N MET A 480 -31.21 17.37 11.82
CA MET A 480 -30.21 16.52 12.46
C MET A 480 -30.92 15.22 12.87
N PRO A 481 -30.28 14.04 12.77
CA PRO A 481 -30.92 12.81 13.20
C PRO A 481 -31.57 13.02 14.57
N ALA A 482 -32.86 12.72 14.68
CA ALA A 482 -33.66 13.06 15.88
C ALA A 482 -33.07 12.41 17.15
N GLU A 483 -32.32 11.32 16.96
CA GLU A 483 -31.68 10.54 17.99
C GLU A 483 -30.18 10.87 18.10
N LEU A 484 -29.71 11.12 19.32
CA LEU A 484 -28.29 11.33 19.63
C LEU A 484 -27.41 10.17 19.11
N PHE A 485 -27.94 8.94 19.14
CA PHE A 485 -27.26 7.75 18.63
C PHE A 485 -26.88 7.87 17.15
N ASP A 486 -27.79 8.36 16.31
CA ASP A 486 -27.54 8.51 14.87
C ASP A 486 -26.52 9.62 14.59
N VAL A 487 -26.53 10.69 15.38
CA VAL A 487 -25.50 11.74 15.32
C VAL A 487 -24.12 11.16 15.65
N ILE A 488 -24.03 10.32 16.68
CA ILE A 488 -22.79 9.63 17.07
C ILE A 488 -22.34 8.69 15.96
N MET A 489 -23.23 7.87 15.41
CA MET A 489 -22.90 6.92 14.34
C MET A 489 -22.46 7.62 13.06
N LEU A 490 -23.05 8.76 12.72
CA LEU A 490 -22.63 9.58 11.59
C LEU A 490 -21.20 10.12 11.77
N LYS A 491 -20.83 10.53 13.01
CA LYS A 491 -19.44 10.93 13.34
C LYS A 491 -18.46 9.75 13.26
N LYS A 492 -18.93 8.51 13.46
CA LYS A 492 -18.11 7.28 13.36
C LYS A 492 -18.00 6.73 11.93
N ARG A 493 -18.54 7.41 10.90
CA ARG A 493 -18.41 7.03 9.48
C ARG A 493 -16.96 6.87 9.01
N SER A 494 -15.98 7.45 9.72
CA SER A 494 -14.54 7.30 9.43
C SER A 494 -14.06 5.84 9.40
N ILE A 495 -14.84 4.88 9.92
CA ILE A 495 -14.58 3.44 9.75
C ILE A 495 -14.46 3.06 8.27
N ILE A 496 -15.34 3.55 7.38
CA ILE A 496 -15.30 3.15 5.96
C ILE A 496 -14.07 3.71 5.24
N GLU A 497 -13.61 4.89 5.65
CA GLU A 497 -12.36 5.47 5.16
C GLU A 497 -11.16 4.64 5.63
N SER A 498 -11.23 4.07 6.84
CA SER A 498 -10.22 3.18 7.38
C SER A 498 -10.18 1.85 6.61
N VAL A 499 -11.35 1.31 6.24
CA VAL A 499 -11.48 0.16 5.34
C VAL A 499 -10.84 0.46 3.98
N PHE A 500 -11.18 1.58 3.35
CA PHE A 500 -10.56 1.97 2.08
C PHE A 500 -9.05 2.19 2.18
N ASN A 501 -8.58 2.72 3.31
CA ASN A 501 -7.16 2.91 3.57
C ASN A 501 -6.42 1.56 3.58
N LEU A 502 -6.96 0.55 4.25
CA LEU A 502 -6.42 -0.81 4.26
C LEU A 502 -6.43 -1.43 2.86
N LEU A 503 -7.56 -1.37 2.16
CA LEU A 503 -7.68 -1.91 0.80
C LEU A 503 -6.64 -1.29 -0.15
N LYS A 504 -6.48 0.03 -0.11
CA LYS A 504 -5.56 0.74 -1.02
C LYS A 504 -4.09 0.60 -0.66
N ASN A 505 -3.75 0.74 0.62
CA ASN A 505 -2.36 0.85 1.04
C ASN A 505 -1.75 -0.49 1.44
N ARG A 506 -2.51 -1.34 2.14
CA ARG A 506 -2.05 -2.68 2.53
C ARG A 506 -2.21 -3.67 1.38
N LEU A 507 -3.42 -3.79 0.83
CA LEU A 507 -3.74 -4.80 -0.20
C LEU A 507 -3.54 -4.30 -1.64
N GLN A 508 -3.10 -3.06 -1.81
CA GLN A 508 -2.74 -2.47 -3.10
C GLN A 508 -3.85 -2.44 -4.14
N LEU A 509 -5.12 -2.34 -3.71
CA LEU A 509 -6.32 -2.32 -4.57
C LEU A 509 -6.15 -1.49 -5.86
N CYS A 510 -5.47 -0.33 -5.77
CA CYS A 510 -5.26 0.56 -6.90
C CYS A 510 -3.85 0.43 -7.48
N HIS A 511 -3.73 -0.17 -8.68
CA HIS A 511 -2.49 -0.15 -9.48
C HIS A 511 -2.74 -0.25 -10.99
N THR A 512 -1.76 0.14 -11.80
CA THR A 512 -1.91 0.32 -13.27
C THR A 512 -1.39 -0.85 -14.13
N ARG A 513 -1.08 -2.01 -13.53
CA ARG A 513 -0.34 -3.10 -14.21
C ARG A 513 -1.23 -4.15 -14.89
N HIS A 514 -2.54 -3.94 -14.93
CA HIS A 514 -3.46 -4.91 -15.52
C HIS A 514 -3.30 -4.96 -17.04
N ARG A 515 -3.17 -6.18 -17.57
CA ARG A 515 -3.04 -6.46 -19.01
C ARG A 515 -4.29 -7.14 -19.60
N SER A 516 -5.26 -7.48 -18.75
CA SER A 516 -6.51 -8.15 -19.12
C SER A 516 -7.62 -7.68 -18.19
N ILE A 517 -8.83 -7.50 -18.73
CA ILE A 517 -10.03 -7.14 -17.97
C ILE A 517 -10.40 -8.28 -17.02
N ALA A 518 -10.35 -9.53 -17.46
CA ALA A 518 -10.68 -10.68 -16.61
C ALA A 518 -9.76 -10.74 -15.38
N ASN A 519 -8.45 -10.61 -15.59
CA ASN A 519 -7.48 -10.62 -14.49
C ASN A 519 -7.56 -9.35 -13.61
N PHE A 520 -8.03 -8.22 -14.16
CA PHE A 520 -8.36 -7.04 -13.36
C PHE A 520 -9.52 -7.31 -12.40
N VAL A 521 -10.59 -7.93 -12.88
CA VAL A 521 -11.73 -8.28 -12.03
C VAL A 521 -11.31 -9.32 -10.98
N VAL A 522 -10.64 -10.40 -11.38
CA VAL A 522 -10.10 -11.41 -10.44
C VAL A 522 -9.28 -10.75 -9.33
N TYR A 523 -8.40 -9.82 -9.70
CA TYR A 523 -7.58 -9.10 -8.73
C TYR A 523 -8.44 -8.30 -7.73
N ILE A 524 -9.39 -7.49 -8.21
CA ILE A 524 -10.27 -6.71 -7.31
C ILE A 524 -11.05 -7.63 -6.37
N ILE A 525 -11.66 -8.69 -6.90
CA ILE A 525 -12.42 -9.62 -6.07
C ILE A 525 -11.49 -10.31 -5.06
N SER A 526 -10.28 -10.70 -5.46
CA SER A 526 -9.32 -11.31 -4.54
C SER A 526 -8.85 -10.36 -3.44
N VAL A 527 -8.67 -9.07 -3.72
CA VAL A 527 -8.33 -8.07 -2.70
C VAL A 527 -9.46 -7.91 -1.69
N ILE A 528 -10.69 -7.82 -2.16
CA ILE A 528 -11.89 -7.63 -1.32
C ILE A 528 -12.20 -8.91 -0.52
N THR A 529 -12.07 -10.07 -1.14
CA THR A 529 -12.25 -11.38 -0.48
C THR A 529 -11.14 -11.60 0.53
N GLY A 530 -9.90 -11.30 0.15
CA GLY A 530 -8.74 -11.30 1.03
C GLY A 530 -9.05 -10.47 2.27
N TYR A 531 -9.41 -9.18 2.09
CA TYR A 531 -9.82 -8.27 3.18
C TYR A 531 -10.81 -8.91 4.17
N GLN A 532 -11.79 -9.67 3.66
CA GLN A 532 -12.80 -10.32 4.50
C GLN A 532 -12.29 -11.51 5.30
N LEU A 533 -11.21 -12.15 4.87
CA LEU A 533 -10.57 -13.25 5.58
C LEU A 533 -9.51 -12.75 6.58
N PHE A 534 -9.04 -11.50 6.49
CA PHE A 534 -8.14 -10.92 7.50
C PHE A 534 -8.83 -10.76 8.86
N ALA A 535 -8.12 -11.14 9.93
CA ALA A 535 -8.58 -10.98 11.31
C ALA A 535 -8.61 -9.52 11.79
N ASN A 536 -7.61 -8.71 11.41
CA ASN A 536 -7.42 -7.35 11.93
C ASN A 536 -8.20 -6.30 11.15
N LYS A 537 -9.50 -6.18 11.42
CA LYS A 537 -10.40 -5.18 10.81
C LYS A 537 -10.68 -4.01 11.78
N PRO A 538 -10.92 -2.80 11.26
CA PRO A 538 -11.33 -1.67 12.09
C PRO A 538 -12.71 -1.95 12.69
N LYS A 539 -12.90 -1.68 13.98
CA LYS A 539 -14.16 -1.91 14.69
C LYS A 539 -14.53 -0.71 15.55
N ILE A 540 -15.80 -0.35 15.55
CA ILE A 540 -16.37 0.63 16.49
C ILE A 540 -16.72 -0.12 17.78
N THR A 541 -16.12 0.30 18.90
CA THR A 541 -16.49 -0.19 20.22
C THR A 541 -17.82 0.47 20.64
N LEU A 542 -18.87 -0.34 20.82
CA LEU A 542 -20.22 0.11 21.17
C LEU A 542 -20.53 0.02 22.68
N ASN A 543 -19.55 -0.37 23.51
CA ASN A 543 -19.75 -0.81 24.90
C ASN A 543 -20.43 0.19 25.84
N ASN A 544 -20.58 1.46 25.45
CA ASN A 544 -21.20 2.51 26.28
C ASN A 544 -22.47 3.12 25.66
N LEU A 545 -23.06 2.50 24.63
CA LEU A 545 -24.14 3.11 23.83
C LEU A 545 -25.42 2.25 23.73
N ILE A 546 -25.46 1.05 24.32
CA ILE A 546 -26.61 0.13 24.26
C ILE A 546 -26.88 -0.38 25.69
N CYS A 547 -28.15 -0.39 26.10
CA CYS A 547 -28.59 -0.86 27.41
C CYS A 547 -28.27 -2.37 27.56
N PRO A 548 -27.83 -2.87 28.74
CA PRO A 548 -27.46 -4.28 28.92
C PRO A 548 -28.57 -5.29 28.60
N SER A 549 -29.84 -4.87 28.67
CA SER A 549 -31.01 -5.71 28.34
C SER A 549 -31.02 -6.19 26.89
N ASP A 550 -30.58 -5.36 25.94
CA ASP A 550 -30.65 -5.66 24.51
C ASP A 550 -29.48 -6.57 24.07
N GLN A 551 -28.43 -6.67 24.89
CA GLN A 551 -27.28 -7.54 24.62
C GLN A 551 -27.56 -9.02 24.90
N ALA A 552 -28.48 -9.33 25.82
CA ALA A 552 -28.82 -10.69 26.20
C ALA A 552 -29.66 -11.42 25.13
N GLU A 553 -30.57 -10.70 24.47
CA GLU A 553 -31.42 -11.25 23.40
C GLU A 553 -30.61 -11.55 22.12
N LEU A 554 -29.58 -10.71 21.84
CA LEU A 554 -28.64 -10.89 20.72
C LEU A 554 -27.57 -11.99 20.94
N ALA A 555 -27.35 -12.41 22.18
CA ALA A 555 -26.39 -13.45 22.53
C ALA A 555 -26.99 -14.86 22.47
N LEU A 556 -28.31 -15.00 22.68
CA LEU A 556 -28.99 -16.30 22.74
C LEU A 556 -29.14 -16.98 21.36
N GLU A 557 -29.15 -16.20 20.26
CA GLU A 557 -29.16 -16.76 18.89
C GLU A 557 -27.77 -17.20 18.38
N ARG A 558 -26.69 -17.02 19.16
CA ARG A 558 -25.30 -17.31 18.72
C ARG A 558 -24.86 -18.75 18.91
N THR A 559 -25.70 -19.63 19.45
CA THR A 559 -25.35 -21.03 19.71
C THR A 559 -26.16 -21.96 18.81
N THR A 560 -25.43 -22.81 18.08
CA THR A 560 -25.88 -23.90 17.19
C THR A 560 -26.29 -23.51 15.76
N PHE A 561 -25.32 -23.40 14.86
CA PHE A 561 -25.55 -23.78 13.45
C PHE A 561 -24.31 -24.42 12.85
N ASN A 562 -24.36 -25.75 12.73
CA ASN A 562 -23.33 -26.55 12.08
C ASN A 562 -23.20 -26.15 10.59
N THR A 563 -21.96 -25.88 10.21
CA THR A 563 -21.44 -25.26 8.99
C THR A 563 -21.60 -26.06 7.71
N LEU A 564 -22.62 -26.91 7.55
CA LEU A 564 -22.84 -27.71 6.33
C LEU A 564 -24.21 -27.49 5.67
N GLN A 565 -25.28 -27.24 6.44
CA GLN A 565 -26.61 -27.03 5.85
C GLN A 565 -26.80 -25.63 5.24
N ALA A 566 -26.17 -24.60 5.80
CA ALA A 566 -26.22 -23.22 5.29
C ALA A 566 -25.56 -23.06 3.90
N TRP A 567 -24.65 -23.97 3.54
CA TRP A 567 -24.05 -24.06 2.21
C TRP A 567 -25.05 -24.50 1.14
N LEU A 568 -26.06 -25.26 1.55
CA LEU A 568 -26.94 -26.00 0.64
C LEU A 568 -28.19 -25.20 0.26
N THR A 569 -28.59 -24.20 1.05
CA THR A 569 -29.91 -23.53 0.99
C THR A 569 -29.96 -22.20 0.23
N LEU A 570 -28.86 -21.74 -0.38
CA LEU A 570 -28.88 -20.58 -1.27
C LEU A 570 -29.66 -20.90 -2.56
N ARG A 571 -30.99 -20.76 -2.49
CA ARG A 571 -31.86 -20.64 -3.66
C ARG A 571 -31.48 -19.35 -4.40
N VAL A 572 -31.24 -19.51 -5.68
CA VAL A 572 -30.81 -18.49 -6.63
C VAL A 572 -32.03 -17.65 -7.06
N PRO A 573 -31.92 -16.32 -7.06
CA PRO A 573 -32.28 -15.50 -8.20
C PRO A 573 -31.07 -15.20 -9.08
#